data_AF-A0A255PDJ0-F1
#
_entry.id   AF-A0A255PDJ0-F1
#
_cell.length_a   1.000
_cell.length_b   1.000
_cell.length_c   1.000
_cell.angle_alpha   90.00
_cell.angle_beta   90.00
_cell.angle_gamma   90.00
#
_symmetry.space_group_name_H-M   'P 1'
#
loop_
_entity.id
_entity.type
_entity.pdbx_description
1 polymer ?
#
loop_
_entity_poly.entity_id
_entity_poly.type
_entity_poly.pdbx_seq_one_letter_code
_entity_poly.pdbx_strand_id
1 'polypeptide(L)'
;MLFDVTRGDLAAVFGEDRIATLPATAFPPAAADTEGARLLRTVGVPTGTLRLGAPDEESGRPALVRDVVDAEDFEGASQDAGAWPVIGWLLNAHLALDPGSGKVYAFDADEESVRALHTDVSSLVQVTLRFQRLLDEFTFGDDEEAGFERLEREVEAIRQQTSGLDPLPFQDDETVWSVVGEEIAAGQRFTGDSPGARSLYG
;
A
#
# COMPACT_ATOMS: atom_id res chain seq x y z
N MET A 1 -6.48 5.19 14.57
CA MET A 1 -5.11 5.14 14.03
C MET A 1 -4.29 4.12 14.80
N LEU A 2 -3.82 3.07 14.11
CA LEU A 2 -2.92 2.05 14.66
C LEU A 2 -1.45 2.50 14.71
N PHE A 3 -1.03 3.36 13.78
CA PHE A 3 0.33 3.88 13.68
C PHE A 3 0.33 5.41 13.70
N ASP A 4 1.32 5.98 14.40
CA ASP A 4 1.61 7.41 14.35
C ASP A 4 2.62 7.67 13.23
N VAL A 5 2.12 8.12 12.07
CA VAL A 5 2.94 8.39 10.89
C VAL A 5 2.80 9.87 10.53
N THR A 6 3.92 10.57 10.43
CA THR A 6 3.93 12.00 10.08
C THR A 6 4.52 12.26 8.70
N ARG A 7 4.14 13.38 8.08
CA ARG A 7 4.76 13.83 6.83
C ARG A 7 6.27 14.05 6.99
N GLY A 8 6.69 14.53 8.15
CA GLY A 8 8.11 14.76 8.45
C GLY A 8 8.92 13.47 8.43
N ASP A 9 8.38 12.38 8.96
CA ASP A 9 9.04 11.07 8.95
C ASP A 9 9.19 10.54 7.51
N LEU A 10 8.15 10.66 6.70
CA LEU A 10 8.21 10.30 5.28
C LEU A 10 9.21 11.16 4.51
N ALA A 11 9.18 12.47 4.70
CA ALA A 11 10.04 13.39 3.97
C ALA A 11 11.51 13.24 4.37
N ALA A 12 11.79 12.89 5.62
CA ALA A 12 13.14 12.63 6.10
C ALA A 12 13.79 11.39 5.45
N VAL A 13 12.98 10.38 5.09
CA VAL A 13 13.45 9.15 4.44
C VAL A 13 13.45 9.31 2.92
N PHE A 14 12.35 9.80 2.35
CA PHE A 14 12.13 9.73 0.91
C PHE A 14 12.36 11.05 0.16
N GLY A 15 12.33 12.19 0.85
CA GLY A 15 12.21 13.51 0.23
C GLY A 15 10.75 13.86 -0.12
N GLU A 16 10.44 15.15 -0.20
CA GLU A 16 9.08 15.65 -0.47
C GLU A 16 8.56 15.28 -1.86
N ASP A 17 9.45 15.13 -2.83
CA ASP A 17 9.14 14.81 -4.23
C ASP A 17 8.68 13.35 -4.42
N ARG A 18 8.99 12.48 -3.47
CA ARG A 18 8.61 11.04 -3.51
C ARG A 18 7.45 10.71 -2.59
N ILE A 19 6.68 11.71 -2.19
CA ILE A 19 5.47 11.54 -1.38
C ILE A 19 4.25 11.92 -2.21
N ALA A 20 3.40 10.93 -2.49
CA ALA A 20 2.12 11.15 -3.14
C ALA A 20 1.04 11.47 -2.09
N THR A 21 0.15 12.40 -2.40
CA THR A 21 -1.04 12.73 -1.59
C THR A 21 -2.29 12.69 -2.45
N LEU A 22 -3.43 12.43 -1.82
CA LEU A 22 -4.73 12.59 -2.46
C LEU A 22 -5.30 13.99 -2.21
N PRO A 23 -5.89 14.66 -3.22
CA PRO A 23 -6.57 15.93 -3.01
C PRO A 23 -7.82 15.75 -2.15
N ALA A 24 -8.31 16.83 -1.53
CA ALA A 24 -9.54 16.76 -0.74
C ALA A 24 -10.76 16.33 -1.57
N THR A 25 -10.76 16.62 -2.87
CA THR A 25 -11.79 16.18 -3.83
C THR A 25 -11.75 14.68 -4.10
N ALA A 26 -10.71 13.98 -3.65
CA ALA A 26 -10.58 12.54 -3.77
C ALA A 26 -11.56 11.76 -2.87
N PHE A 27 -12.27 12.42 -1.97
CA PHE A 27 -13.11 11.73 -1.01
C PHE A 27 -14.57 12.15 -1.20
N PRO A 28 -15.50 11.19 -1.37
CA PRO A 28 -16.92 11.53 -1.30
C PRO A 28 -17.24 12.15 0.06
N PRO A 29 -18.34 12.93 0.19
CA PRO A 29 -18.66 13.63 1.43
C PRO A 29 -18.66 12.72 2.68
N ALA A 30 -19.08 11.47 2.53
CA ALA A 30 -19.05 10.48 3.62
C ALA A 30 -17.63 10.10 4.07
N ALA A 31 -16.64 10.13 3.17
CA ALA A 31 -15.25 9.78 3.44
C ALA A 31 -14.37 10.99 3.76
N ALA A 32 -14.73 12.19 3.30
CA ALA A 32 -13.86 13.37 3.29
C ALA A 32 -13.39 13.81 4.68
N ASP A 33 -14.22 13.58 5.70
CA ASP A 33 -13.95 13.93 7.09
C ASP A 33 -13.47 12.73 7.94
N THR A 34 -13.11 11.61 7.30
CA THR A 34 -12.49 10.47 8.01
C THR A 34 -11.03 10.75 8.35
N GLU A 35 -10.51 10.08 9.38
CA GLU A 35 -9.08 10.16 9.73
C GLU A 35 -8.19 9.66 8.58
N GLY A 36 -8.58 8.59 7.90
CA GLY A 36 -7.84 8.03 6.77
C GLY A 36 -7.74 8.99 5.59
N ALA A 37 -8.86 9.65 5.22
CA ALA A 37 -8.86 10.67 4.18
C ALA A 37 -7.96 11.87 4.54
N ARG A 38 -8.02 12.31 5.80
CA ARG A 38 -7.13 13.38 6.29
C ARG A 38 -5.67 12.96 6.18
N LEU A 39 -5.32 11.74 6.57
CA LEU A 39 -3.96 11.21 6.50
C LEU A 39 -3.42 11.19 5.05
N LEU A 40 -4.17 10.65 4.09
CA LEU A 40 -3.74 10.60 2.69
C LEU A 40 -3.59 11.99 2.07
N ARG A 41 -4.33 12.98 2.58
CA ARG A 41 -4.24 14.37 2.15
C ARG A 41 -3.06 15.11 2.77
N THR A 42 -2.79 14.92 4.06
CA THR A 42 -1.80 15.73 4.79
C THR A 42 -0.45 15.05 4.93
N VAL A 43 -0.42 13.73 5.09
CA VAL A 43 0.79 12.92 5.24
C VAL A 43 1.17 12.27 3.92
N GLY A 44 0.22 11.63 3.24
CA GLY A 44 0.46 10.93 1.98
C GLY A 44 1.11 9.56 2.16
N VAL A 45 1.64 9.01 1.07
CA VAL A 45 2.37 7.73 1.03
C VAL A 45 3.63 7.85 0.16
N PRO A 46 4.68 7.07 0.44
CA PRO A 46 5.82 6.96 -0.46
C PRO A 46 5.39 6.45 -1.85
N THR A 47 5.94 7.06 -2.90
CA THR A 47 5.81 6.54 -4.27
C THR A 47 6.69 5.31 -4.45
N GLY A 48 6.22 4.34 -5.24
CA GLY A 48 7.00 3.16 -5.62
C GLY A 48 6.12 1.92 -5.62
N THR A 49 6.18 1.15 -4.53
CA THR A 49 5.37 -0.06 -4.34
C THR A 49 3.87 0.21 -4.42
N LEU A 50 3.38 1.20 -3.67
CA LEU A 50 1.99 1.66 -3.71
C LEU A 50 1.88 2.84 -4.69
N ARG A 51 0.82 2.86 -5.49
CA ARG A 51 0.47 4.02 -6.31
C ARG A 51 -0.89 4.56 -5.89
N LEU A 52 -0.92 5.84 -5.53
CA LEU A 52 -2.19 6.52 -5.26
C LEU A 52 -2.91 6.86 -6.57
N GLY A 53 -4.23 6.77 -6.53
CA GLY A 53 -5.08 7.08 -7.68
C GLY A 53 -5.07 8.56 -7.98
N ALA A 54 -4.78 8.91 -9.23
CA ALA A 54 -5.01 10.27 -9.70
C ALA A 54 -6.53 10.48 -9.83
N PRO A 55 -7.06 11.64 -9.42
CA PRO A 55 -8.43 11.99 -9.76
C PRO A 55 -8.57 12.07 -11.28
N ASP A 56 -9.74 11.73 -11.79
CA ASP A 56 -10.12 11.90 -13.18
C ASP A 56 -10.02 13.40 -13.58
N GLU A 57 -9.45 13.66 -14.75
CA GLU A 57 -9.12 15.03 -15.20
C GLU A 57 -10.38 15.87 -15.45
N GLU A 58 -11.50 15.23 -15.83
CA GLU A 58 -12.74 15.91 -16.17
C GLU A 58 -13.59 16.20 -14.91
N SER A 59 -13.72 15.22 -14.02
CA SER A 59 -14.56 15.30 -12.82
C SER A 59 -13.81 15.79 -11.58
N GLY A 60 -12.47 15.70 -11.56
CA GLY A 60 -11.63 16.02 -10.41
C GLY A 60 -11.83 15.09 -9.20
N ARG A 61 -12.50 13.94 -9.42
CA ARG A 61 -12.85 12.94 -8.41
C ARG A 61 -12.12 11.63 -8.69
N PRO A 62 -11.86 10.79 -7.69
CA PRO A 62 -11.36 9.46 -7.96
C PRO A 62 -12.49 8.57 -8.47
N ALA A 63 -12.09 7.49 -9.11
CA ALA A 63 -12.99 6.39 -9.40
C ALA A 63 -13.59 5.85 -8.09
N LEU A 64 -14.85 5.45 -8.17
CA LEU A 64 -15.48 4.62 -7.15
C LEU A 64 -15.27 3.15 -7.51
N VAL A 65 -15.43 2.25 -6.54
CA VAL A 65 -15.28 0.79 -6.78
C VAL A 65 -16.14 0.35 -7.98
N ARG A 66 -17.40 0.79 -8.05
CA ARG A 66 -18.31 0.43 -9.16
C ARG A 66 -17.84 0.90 -10.55
N ASP A 67 -16.92 1.86 -10.60
CA ASP A 67 -16.40 2.40 -11.86
C ASP A 67 -15.20 1.57 -12.36
N VAL A 68 -14.60 0.73 -11.51
CA VAL A 68 -13.43 -0.10 -11.83
C VAL A 68 -13.70 -1.60 -11.79
N VAL A 69 -14.61 -2.04 -10.93
CA VAL A 69 -15.01 -3.44 -10.77
C VAL A 69 -16.51 -3.53 -10.50
N ASP A 70 -17.16 -4.59 -10.95
CA ASP A 70 -18.56 -4.83 -10.60
C ASP A 70 -18.63 -5.43 -9.18
N ALA A 71 -18.88 -4.59 -8.19
CA ALA A 71 -18.86 -5.00 -6.79
C ALA A 71 -19.87 -6.12 -6.46
N GLU A 72 -20.91 -6.32 -7.28
CA GLU A 72 -21.91 -7.38 -7.12
C GLU A 72 -21.35 -8.77 -7.47
N ASP A 73 -20.25 -8.85 -8.23
CA ASP A 73 -19.59 -10.11 -8.60
C ASP A 73 -18.73 -10.69 -7.47
N PHE A 74 -18.46 -9.93 -6.41
CA PHE A 74 -17.57 -10.34 -5.31
C PHE A 74 -18.35 -10.85 -4.10
N GLU A 75 -18.23 -12.15 -3.80
CA GLU A 75 -18.77 -12.72 -2.57
C GLU A 75 -18.15 -12.04 -1.33
N GLY A 76 -19.01 -11.51 -0.45
CA GLY A 76 -18.59 -10.84 0.79
C GLY A 76 -18.34 -9.34 0.68
N ALA A 77 -18.49 -8.73 -0.50
CA ALA A 77 -18.50 -7.28 -0.64
C ALA A 77 -19.69 -6.66 0.10
N SER A 78 -19.47 -5.50 0.73
CA SER A 78 -20.58 -4.70 1.27
C SER A 78 -21.48 -4.22 0.12
N GLN A 79 -22.80 -4.16 0.33
CA GLN A 79 -23.71 -3.56 -0.65
C GLN A 79 -23.39 -2.09 -0.95
N ASP A 80 -22.75 -1.40 0.00
CA ASP A 80 -22.31 -0.01 -0.16
C ASP A 80 -20.92 0.10 -0.82
N ALA A 81 -20.25 -1.02 -1.12
CA ALA A 81 -18.87 -1.04 -1.61
C ALA A 81 -18.71 -0.27 -2.93
N GLY A 82 -19.71 -0.33 -3.81
CA GLY A 82 -19.70 0.40 -5.07
C GLY A 82 -19.55 1.92 -4.92
N ALA A 83 -19.86 2.50 -3.76
CA ALA A 83 -19.72 3.93 -3.47
C ALA A 83 -18.38 4.29 -2.79
N TRP A 84 -17.51 3.31 -2.50
CA TRP A 84 -16.24 3.56 -1.85
C TRP A 84 -15.24 4.18 -2.83
N PRO A 85 -14.48 5.22 -2.41
CA PRO A 85 -13.44 5.80 -3.24
C PRO A 85 -12.26 4.82 -3.41
N VAL A 86 -11.82 4.66 -4.65
CA VAL A 86 -10.56 3.99 -4.97
C VAL A 86 -9.43 4.97 -4.69
N ILE A 87 -8.59 4.63 -3.72
CA ILE A 87 -7.48 5.48 -3.25
C ILE A 87 -6.17 5.17 -3.97
N GLY A 88 -6.06 4.04 -4.66
CA GLY A 88 -4.85 3.63 -5.34
C GLY A 88 -4.89 2.17 -5.79
N TRP A 89 -3.72 1.63 -6.09
CA TRP A 89 -3.55 0.23 -6.46
C TRP A 89 -2.20 -0.30 -5.98
N LEU A 90 -2.19 -1.60 -5.69
CA LEU A 90 -1.01 -2.37 -5.30
C LEU A 90 -1.04 -3.67 -6.13
N LEU A 91 0.01 -3.91 -6.91
CA LEU A 91 -0.01 -4.94 -7.96
C LEU A 91 -1.23 -4.78 -8.88
N ASN A 92 -2.04 -5.84 -9.01
CA ASN A 92 -3.26 -5.86 -9.82
C ASN A 92 -4.52 -5.47 -9.01
N ALA A 93 -4.39 -5.25 -7.70
CA ALA A 93 -5.51 -4.96 -6.83
C ALA A 93 -5.78 -3.45 -6.69
N HIS A 94 -7.04 -3.05 -6.88
CA HIS A 94 -7.50 -1.71 -6.56
C HIS A 94 -7.73 -1.58 -5.05
N LEU A 95 -7.22 -0.50 -4.46
CA LEU A 95 -7.40 -0.22 -3.05
C LEU A 95 -8.55 0.77 -2.85
N ALA A 96 -9.54 0.38 -2.06
CA ALA A 96 -10.68 1.22 -1.73
C ALA A 96 -10.76 1.49 -0.23
N LEU A 97 -11.18 2.70 0.14
CA LEU A 97 -11.40 3.10 1.53
C LEU A 97 -12.88 2.96 1.87
N ASP A 98 -13.22 2.12 2.86
CA ASP A 98 -14.56 2.10 3.43
C ASP A 98 -14.73 3.31 4.38
N PRO A 99 -15.60 4.29 4.05
CA PRO A 99 -15.81 5.46 4.91
C PRO A 99 -16.49 5.14 6.24
N GLY A 100 -17.21 4.02 6.33
CA GLY A 100 -17.93 3.61 7.54
C GLY A 100 -16.99 3.07 8.61
N SER A 101 -16.09 2.16 8.23
CA SER A 101 -15.14 1.53 9.16
C SER A 101 -13.74 2.15 9.16
N GLY A 102 -13.35 2.86 8.10
CA GLY A 102 -11.99 3.36 7.89
C GLY A 102 -11.01 2.31 7.36
N LYS A 103 -11.47 1.07 7.13
CA LYS A 103 -10.66 -0.01 6.58
C LYS A 103 -10.30 0.22 5.12
N VAL A 104 -9.17 -0.33 4.72
CA VAL A 104 -8.76 -0.40 3.31
C VAL A 104 -9.01 -1.81 2.80
N TYR A 105 -9.70 -1.91 1.66
CA TYR A 105 -9.99 -3.16 0.98
C TYR A 105 -9.19 -3.25 -0.32
N ALA A 106 -8.74 -4.45 -0.64
CA ALA A 106 -8.19 -4.81 -1.94
C ALA A 106 -9.28 -5.49 -2.77
N PHE A 107 -9.50 -4.97 -3.98
CA PHE A 107 -10.35 -5.54 -5.02
C PHE A 107 -9.44 -6.05 -6.13
N ASP A 108 -9.34 -7.37 -6.25
CA ASP A 108 -8.59 -8.02 -7.30
C ASP A 108 -9.57 -8.53 -8.37
N ALA A 109 -9.57 -7.86 -9.52
CA ALA A 109 -10.46 -8.20 -10.62
C ALA A 109 -10.03 -9.48 -11.34
N ASP A 110 -8.75 -9.83 -11.31
CA ASP A 110 -8.23 -11.04 -11.96
C ASP A 110 -8.56 -12.29 -11.12
N GLU A 111 -8.52 -12.15 -9.80
CA GLU A 111 -8.89 -13.22 -8.85
C GLU A 111 -10.37 -13.23 -8.45
N GLU A 112 -11.16 -12.27 -8.94
CA GLU A 112 -12.57 -12.07 -8.56
C GLU A 112 -12.75 -12.04 -7.02
N SER A 113 -11.80 -11.41 -6.31
CA SER A 113 -11.78 -11.39 -4.83
C SER A 113 -11.80 -9.99 -4.21
N VAL A 114 -12.47 -9.90 -3.06
CA VAL A 114 -12.46 -8.71 -2.19
C VAL A 114 -11.94 -9.09 -0.81
N ARG A 115 -10.88 -8.42 -0.35
CA ARG A 115 -10.26 -8.71 0.96
C ARG A 115 -10.03 -7.43 1.74
N ALA A 116 -10.31 -7.46 3.04
CA ALA A 116 -9.88 -6.38 3.92
C ALA A 116 -8.37 -6.45 4.07
N LEU A 117 -7.66 -5.40 3.64
CA LEU A 117 -6.20 -5.36 3.61
C LEU A 117 -5.61 -4.64 4.81
N HIS A 118 -6.27 -3.57 5.28
CA HIS A 118 -5.83 -2.83 6.48
C HIS A 118 -7.01 -2.46 7.37
N THR A 119 -6.75 -2.45 8.68
CA THR A 119 -7.73 -2.01 9.68
C THR A 119 -7.97 -0.51 9.57
N ASP A 120 -6.92 0.27 9.25
CA ASP A 120 -7.03 1.67 8.90
C ASP A 120 -5.91 2.12 7.94
N VAL A 121 -6.04 3.33 7.40
CA VAL A 121 -5.07 3.90 6.46
C VAL A 121 -3.67 4.07 7.08
N SER A 122 -3.54 4.25 8.39
CA SER A 122 -2.21 4.39 9.02
C SER A 122 -1.36 3.13 8.87
N SER A 123 -2.02 1.97 8.91
CA SER A 123 -1.39 0.67 8.63
C SER A 123 -0.93 0.56 7.17
N LEU A 124 -1.74 1.04 6.21
CA LEU A 124 -1.35 1.10 4.79
C LEU A 124 -0.09 1.95 4.59
N VAL A 125 -0.05 3.15 5.18
CA VAL A 125 1.11 4.05 5.06
C VAL A 125 2.33 3.42 5.71
N GLN A 126 2.18 2.81 6.89
CA GLN A 126 3.29 2.20 7.61
C GLN A 126 3.91 1.04 6.84
N VAL A 127 3.11 0.11 6.31
CA VAL A 127 3.62 -1.04 5.55
C VAL A 127 4.32 -0.57 4.27
N THR A 128 3.71 0.38 3.57
CA THR A 128 4.31 1.01 2.38
C THR A 128 5.65 1.67 2.71
N LEU A 129 5.73 2.45 3.80
CA LEU A 129 6.96 3.06 4.29
C LEU A 129 8.05 2.01 4.52
N ARG A 130 7.74 0.94 5.25
CA ARG A 130 8.72 -0.07 5.64
C ARG A 130 9.30 -0.80 4.42
N PHE A 131 8.45 -1.23 3.49
CA PHE A 131 8.93 -1.90 2.29
C PHE A 131 9.65 -0.96 1.32
N GLN A 132 9.15 0.26 1.10
CA GLN A 132 9.84 1.20 0.21
C GLN A 132 11.20 1.60 0.77
N ARG A 133 11.31 1.77 2.09
CA ARG A 133 12.59 2.04 2.75
C ARG A 133 13.56 0.88 2.59
N LEU A 134 13.08 -0.37 2.75
CA LEU A 134 13.91 -1.56 2.55
C LEU A 134 14.46 -1.60 1.11
N LEU A 135 13.62 -1.34 0.11
CA LEU A 135 14.05 -1.31 -1.29
C LEU A 135 15.06 -0.20 -1.60
N ASP A 136 14.90 0.97 -0.98
CA ASP A 136 15.78 2.13 -1.18
C ASP A 136 17.14 2.00 -0.47
N GLU A 137 17.17 1.37 0.70
CA GLU A 137 18.36 1.33 1.57
C GLU A 137 19.15 0.02 1.48
N PHE A 138 18.53 -1.09 1.07
CA PHE A 138 19.20 -2.40 1.10
C PHE A 138 20.27 -2.52 0.01
N THR A 139 21.46 -2.98 0.43
CA THR A 139 22.60 -3.26 -0.45
C THR A 139 23.09 -4.68 -0.24
N PHE A 140 23.17 -5.49 -1.30
CA PHE A 140 23.82 -6.80 -1.20
C PHE A 140 25.33 -6.61 -0.97
N GLY A 141 25.90 -7.48 -0.12
CA GLY A 141 27.34 -7.55 0.09
C GLY A 141 27.99 -8.54 -0.88
N ASP A 142 29.27 -8.85 -0.65
CA ASP A 142 30.03 -9.77 -1.50
C ASP A 142 29.50 -11.23 -1.46
N ASP A 143 28.79 -11.59 -0.37
CA ASP A 143 28.12 -12.88 -0.22
C ASP A 143 26.62 -12.71 -0.50
N GLU A 144 26.22 -13.16 -1.69
CA GLU A 144 24.87 -13.03 -2.20
C GLU A 144 23.86 -13.89 -1.41
N GLU A 145 24.23 -15.12 -1.03
CA GLU A 145 23.38 -16.02 -0.25
C GLU A 145 23.09 -15.43 1.13
N ALA A 146 24.13 -14.95 1.83
CA ALA A 146 23.96 -14.22 3.08
C ALA A 146 23.16 -12.92 2.91
N GLY A 147 23.24 -12.29 1.72
CA GLY A 147 22.43 -11.14 1.33
C GLY A 147 20.93 -11.47 1.28
N PHE A 148 20.56 -12.54 0.58
CA PHE A 148 19.17 -13.01 0.52
C PHE A 148 18.63 -13.44 1.88
N GLU A 149 19.41 -14.16 2.69
CA GLU A 149 19.00 -14.52 4.05
C GLU A 149 18.76 -13.28 4.93
N ARG A 150 19.55 -12.21 4.75
CA ARG A 150 19.31 -10.95 5.47
C ARG A 150 18.05 -10.27 4.97
N LEU A 151 17.80 -10.27 3.67
CA LEU A 151 16.64 -9.65 3.07
C LEU A 151 15.34 -10.34 3.53
N GLU A 152 15.31 -11.67 3.53
CA GLU A 152 14.20 -12.46 4.05
C GLU A 152 13.92 -12.14 5.53
N ARG A 153 14.97 -12.01 6.36
CA ARG A 153 14.83 -11.61 7.77
C ARG A 153 14.24 -10.20 7.93
N GLU A 154 14.61 -9.25 7.08
CA GLU A 154 14.04 -7.89 7.12
C GLU A 154 12.56 -7.89 6.71
N VAL A 155 12.20 -8.64 5.67
CA VAL A 155 10.79 -8.82 5.24
C VAL A 155 9.96 -9.45 6.36
N GLU A 156 10.46 -10.53 6.97
CA GLU A 156 9.77 -11.21 8.06
C GLU A 156 9.65 -10.32 9.32
N ALA A 157 10.65 -9.49 9.60
CA ALA A 157 10.56 -8.51 10.68
C ALA A 157 9.43 -7.49 10.43
N ILE A 158 9.26 -7.00 9.19
CA ILE A 158 8.16 -6.11 8.82
C ILE A 158 6.80 -6.82 8.99
N ARG A 159 6.70 -8.08 8.55
CA ARG A 159 5.51 -8.91 8.72
C ARG A 159 5.12 -9.02 10.20
N GLN A 160 6.04 -9.49 11.05
CA GLN A 160 5.78 -9.70 12.48
C GLN A 160 5.42 -8.41 13.22
N GLN A 161 6.15 -7.32 12.96
CA GLN A 161 5.89 -6.03 13.60
C GLN A 161 4.53 -5.46 13.21
N THR A 162 4.14 -5.60 11.95
CA THR A 162 2.84 -5.14 11.46
C THR A 162 1.72 -5.99 12.04
N SER A 163 1.83 -7.32 11.93
CA SER A 163 0.80 -8.26 12.40
C SER A 163 0.53 -8.17 13.91
N GLY A 164 1.49 -7.67 14.70
CA GLY A 164 1.29 -7.39 16.12
C GLY A 164 0.30 -6.25 16.41
N LEU A 165 0.02 -5.38 15.44
CA LEU A 165 -0.90 -4.24 15.57
C LEU A 165 -2.07 -4.30 14.58
N ASP A 166 -1.79 -4.66 13.33
CA ASP A 166 -2.78 -4.92 12.28
C ASP A 166 -2.52 -6.28 11.65
N PRO A 167 -3.33 -7.32 11.92
CA PRO A 167 -3.10 -8.65 11.36
C PRO A 167 -3.51 -8.76 9.88
N LEU A 168 -4.36 -7.85 9.37
CA LEU A 168 -4.96 -7.97 8.03
C LEU A 168 -3.95 -7.98 6.87
N PRO A 169 -2.86 -7.18 6.87
CA PRO A 169 -1.95 -7.11 5.73
C PRO A 169 -1.23 -8.43 5.44
N PHE A 170 -1.08 -9.30 6.45
CA PHE A 170 -0.32 -10.55 6.35
C PHE A 170 -1.08 -11.74 6.97
N GLN A 171 -2.41 -11.66 6.99
CA GLN A 171 -3.28 -12.66 7.62
C GLN A 171 -3.16 -14.04 6.95
N ASP A 172 -2.82 -14.06 5.66
CA ASP A 172 -2.58 -15.23 4.82
C ASP A 172 -1.45 -14.95 3.83
N ASP A 173 -0.88 -16.01 3.26
CA ASP A 173 0.26 -15.90 2.34
C ASP A 173 -0.16 -15.45 0.92
N GLU A 174 -1.47 -15.32 0.66
CA GLU A 174 -2.04 -14.87 -0.62
C GLU A 174 -2.41 -13.37 -0.60
N THR A 175 -2.32 -12.70 0.54
CA THR A 175 -2.54 -11.26 0.59
C THR A 175 -1.56 -10.54 -0.33
N VAL A 176 -2.02 -9.44 -0.94
CA VAL A 176 -1.19 -8.64 -1.85
C VAL A 176 0.13 -8.20 -1.19
N TRP A 177 0.13 -7.93 0.12
CA TRP A 177 1.35 -7.60 0.85
C TRP A 177 2.24 -8.80 1.15
N SER A 178 1.70 -10.00 1.39
CA SER A 178 2.49 -11.23 1.49
C SER A 178 3.22 -11.49 0.17
N VAL A 179 2.52 -11.43 -0.96
CA VAL A 179 3.12 -11.57 -2.30
C VAL A 179 4.19 -10.49 -2.54
N VAL A 180 3.91 -9.24 -2.15
CA VAL A 180 4.90 -8.16 -2.23
C VAL A 180 6.15 -8.46 -1.41
N GLY A 181 5.99 -8.97 -0.19
CA GLY A 181 7.10 -9.35 0.69
C GLY A 181 7.93 -10.48 0.10
N GLU A 182 7.30 -11.51 -0.45
CA GLU A 182 7.98 -12.64 -1.09
C GLU A 182 8.80 -12.21 -2.32
N GLU A 183 8.23 -11.36 -3.18
CA GLU A 183 8.97 -10.84 -4.33
C GLU A 183 10.16 -9.95 -3.91
N ILE A 184 10.02 -9.21 -2.80
CA ILE A 184 11.15 -8.47 -2.22
C ILE A 184 12.19 -9.45 -1.71
N ALA A 185 11.81 -10.47 -0.91
CA ALA A 185 12.73 -11.47 -0.37
C ALA A 185 13.48 -12.23 -1.47
N ALA A 186 12.83 -12.48 -2.61
CA ALA A 186 13.41 -13.08 -3.80
C ALA A 186 14.27 -12.12 -4.65
N GLY A 187 14.42 -10.85 -4.24
CA GLY A 187 15.20 -9.83 -4.95
C GLY A 187 14.56 -9.28 -6.23
N GLN A 188 13.31 -9.63 -6.52
CA GLN A 188 12.65 -9.34 -7.82
C GLN A 188 12.19 -7.89 -7.96
N ARG A 189 12.10 -7.16 -6.83
CA ARG A 189 11.59 -5.78 -6.76
C ARG A 189 12.68 -4.71 -6.79
N PHE A 190 13.95 -5.09 -6.82
CA PHE A 190 15.06 -4.15 -6.97
C PHE A 190 15.20 -3.74 -8.45
N THR A 191 14.97 -2.47 -8.74
CA THR A 191 15.08 -1.90 -10.10
C THR A 191 16.44 -1.25 -10.31
N GLY A 192 16.93 -1.15 -11.56
CA GLY A 192 18.35 -0.92 -11.91
C GLY A 192 19.09 0.24 -11.24
N ASP A 193 18.40 1.28 -10.77
CA ASP A 193 19.02 2.39 -10.04
C ASP A 193 19.04 2.23 -8.52
N SER A 194 18.33 1.24 -7.96
CA SER A 194 18.36 0.93 -6.53
C SER A 194 19.73 0.39 -6.10
N PRO A 195 20.17 0.66 -4.86
CA PRO A 195 21.43 0.11 -4.37
C PRO A 195 21.48 -1.42 -4.43
N GLY A 196 20.37 -2.10 -4.13
CA GLY A 196 20.27 -3.56 -4.24
C GLY A 196 20.43 -4.05 -5.68
N ALA A 197 19.81 -3.40 -6.67
CA ALA A 197 19.97 -3.80 -8.07
C ALA A 197 21.39 -3.55 -8.59
N ARG A 198 22.04 -2.45 -8.17
CA ARG A 198 23.44 -2.19 -8.51
C ARG A 198 24.37 -3.25 -7.93
N SER A 199 24.09 -3.73 -6.72
CA SER A 199 24.85 -4.83 -6.14
C SER A 199 24.58 -6.18 -6.83
N LEU A 200 23.35 -6.45 -7.28
CA LEU A 200 22.97 -7.74 -7.90
C LEU A 200 23.34 -7.84 -9.38
N TYR A 201 23.26 -6.74 -10.13
CA TYR A 201 23.30 -6.76 -11.59
C TYR A 201 24.38 -5.85 -12.21
N GLY A 202 25.05 -5.01 -11.41
CA GLY A 202 26.10 -4.08 -11.85
C GLY A 202 27.50 -4.66 -11.72
#